data_AF-A0A0F6YL66-F1
#
_entry.id   AF-A0A0F6YL66-F1
#
_cell.length_a   1.000
_cell.length_b   1.000
_cell.length_c   1.000
_cell.angle_alpha   90.00
_cell.angle_beta   90.00
_cell.angle_gamma   90.00
#
_symmetry.space_group_name_H-M   'P 1'
#
loop_
_entity.id
_entity.type
_entity.pdbx_description
1 polymer ?
#
loop_
_entity_poly.entity_id
_entity_poly.type
_entity_poly.pdbx_seq_one_letter_code
_entity_poly.pdbx_strand_id
1 'polypeptide(L)'
;MILKHPDGESAGVTQNVSLGGALIEIKDRVTFGAEVRLRLRLAPLKEDAEIPATVRWIKDGLVGVQFGSLRAKEVWAFNQMFKDAPKV
;
A
#
# COMPACT_ATOMS: atom_id res chain seq x y z
N MET A 1 0.14 -6.00 5.75
CA MET A 1 -0.41 -4.65 5.52
C MET A 1 -1.89 -4.67 5.85
N ILE A 2 -2.46 -3.55 6.27
CA ILE A 2 -3.91 -3.43 6.52
C ILE A 2 -4.51 -2.41 5.55
N LEU A 3 -5.62 -2.77 4.92
CA LEU A 3 -6.40 -1.92 4.03
C LEU A 3 -7.67 -1.50 4.77
N LYS A 4 -7.79 -0.21 5.07
CA LYS A 4 -8.98 0.37 5.68
C LYS A 4 -9.91 0.87 4.58
N HIS A 5 -11.14 0.39 4.58
CA HIS A 5 -12.22 0.80 3.69
C HIS A 5 -13.45 1.21 4.53
N PRO A 6 -14.47 1.87 3.95
CA PRO A 6 -15.64 2.32 4.73
C PRO A 6 -16.31 1.21 5.53
N ASP A 7 -16.32 0.00 4.98
CA ASP A 7 -16.99 -1.17 5.58
C ASP A 7 -16.11 -1.96 6.59
N GLY A 8 -14.86 -1.53 6.86
CA GLY A 8 -13.98 -2.20 7.81
C GLY A 8 -12.49 -2.21 7.46
N GLU A 9 -11.78 -3.21 7.96
CA GLU A 9 -10.35 -3.42 7.68
C GLU A 9 -10.13 -4.81 7.08
N SER A 10 -9.33 -4.88 6.03
CA SER A 10 -8.90 -6.12 5.39
C SER A 10 -7.39 -6.33 5.57
N ALA A 11 -6.97 -7.56 5.85
CA ALA A 11 -5.55 -7.90 5.83
C ALA A 11 -5.09 -8.13 4.38
N GLY A 12 -3.92 -7.58 4.05
CA GLY A 12 -3.32 -7.73 2.73
C GLY A 12 -1.83 -8.07 2.78
N VAL A 13 -1.38 -8.83 1.78
CA VAL A 13 0.03 -9.17 1.54
C VAL A 13 0.54 -8.30 0.39
N THR A 14 1.60 -7.54 0.65
CA THR A 14 2.25 -6.72 -0.39
C THR A 14 3.04 -7.63 -1.32
N GLN A 15 2.70 -7.64 -2.60
CA GLN A 15 3.42 -8.41 -3.63
C GLN A 15 4.55 -7.57 -4.25
N ASN A 16 4.29 -6.28 -4.49
CA ASN A 16 5.32 -5.30 -4.85
C ASN A 16 4.87 -3.88 -4.47
N VAL A 17 5.81 -2.95 -4.46
CA VAL A 17 5.56 -1.54 -4.13
C VAL A 17 6.52 -0.62 -4.87
N SER A 18 6.02 0.57 -5.21
CA SER A 18 6.76 1.69 -5.80
C SER A 18 6.38 2.98 -5.06
N LEU A 19 6.93 4.13 -5.48
CA LEU A 19 6.47 5.43 -4.95
C LEU A 19 5.07 5.83 -5.43
N GLY A 20 4.57 5.23 -6.52
CA GLY A 20 3.25 5.56 -7.08
C GLY A 20 2.11 4.67 -6.59
N GLY A 21 2.42 3.52 -6.00
CA GLY A 21 1.41 2.53 -5.66
C GLY A 21 1.99 1.17 -5.26
N ALA A 22 1.10 0.23 -5.00
CA ALA A 22 1.44 -1.13 -4.60
C ALA A 22 0.52 -2.17 -5.26
N LEU A 23 1.05 -3.38 -5.43
CA LEU A 23 0.27 -4.57 -5.69
C LEU A 23 0.02 -5.32 -4.39
N ILE A 24 -1.25 -5.62 -4.13
CA ILE A 24 -1.70 -6.20 -2.88
C ILE A 24 -2.53 -7.45 -3.18
N GLU A 25 -2.21 -8.55 -2.53
CA GLU A 25 -3.09 -9.70 -2.45
C GLU A 25 -3.99 -9.57 -1.22
N ILE A 26 -5.31 -9.68 -1.41
CA ILE A 26 -6.30 -9.65 -0.34
C ILE A 26 -7.28 -10.81 -0.48
N LYS A 27 -7.87 -11.24 0.65
CA LYS A 27 -8.94 -12.25 0.65
C LYS A 27 -10.32 -11.63 0.52
N ASP A 28 -10.48 -10.42 1.05
CA ASP A 28 -11.73 -9.70 1.08
C ASP A 28 -12.03 -9.01 -0.26
N ARG A 29 -13.30 -8.67 -0.49
CA ARG A 29 -13.70 -7.97 -1.71
C ARG A 29 -13.52 -6.46 -1.52
N VAL A 30 -12.85 -5.82 -2.47
CA VAL A 30 -12.82 -4.36 -2.62
C VAL A 30 -13.37 -3.98 -4.00
N THR A 31 -13.80 -2.73 -4.14
CA THR A 31 -14.35 -2.19 -5.39
C THR A 31 -13.31 -1.35 -6.13
N PHE A 32 -13.36 -1.41 -7.45
CA PHE A 32 -12.59 -0.50 -8.29
C PHE A 32 -12.99 0.95 -7.99
N GLY A 33 -12.00 1.86 -7.95
CA GLY A 33 -12.21 3.26 -7.64
C GLY A 33 -12.43 3.56 -6.15
N ALA A 34 -12.51 2.54 -5.29
CA ALA A 34 -12.66 2.76 -3.85
C ALA A 34 -11.45 3.52 -3.28
N GLU A 35 -11.73 4.52 -2.47
CA GLU A 35 -10.74 5.18 -1.63
C GLU A 35 -10.50 4.33 -0.37
N VAL A 36 -9.22 4.01 -0.13
CA VAL A 36 -8.79 3.20 1.00
C VAL A 36 -7.64 3.90 1.72
N ARG A 37 -7.44 3.54 2.99
CA ARG A 37 -6.19 3.89 3.70
C ARG A 37 -5.37 2.65 3.95
N LEU A 38 -4.13 2.67 3.48
CA LEU A 38 -3.15 1.62 3.74
C LEU A 38 -2.45 1.93 5.05
N ARG A 39 -2.52 1.02 6.01
CA ARG A 39 -1.64 1.01 7.18
C ARG A 39 -0.53 -0.01 6.95
N LEU A 40 0.70 0.46 6.88
CA LEU A 40 1.87 -0.39 6.66
C LEU A 40 3.05 0.02 7.53
N ARG A 41 3.85 -0.99 7.91
CA ARG A 41 5.11 -0.79 8.61
C ARG A 41 6.21 -0.49 7.60
N LEU A 42 6.77 0.71 7.67
CA LEU A 42 8.00 1.08 6.95
C LEU A 42 9.14 1.03 7.97
N ALA A 43 10.10 0.12 7.79
CA ALA A 43 11.17 -0.12 8.77
C ALA A 43 11.94 1.17 9.22
N PRO A 44 12.19 2.15 8.34
CA PRO A 44 12.84 3.40 8.74
C PRO A 44 11.98 4.34 9.60
N LEU A 45 10.66 4.10 9.73
CA LEU A 45 9.76 4.91 10.52
C LEU A 45 9.52 4.28 11.90
N LYS A 46 9.37 5.13 12.92
CA LYS A 46 9.05 4.69 14.30
C LYS A 46 7.62 4.18 14.41
N GLU A 47 6.71 4.82 13.67
CA GLU A 47 5.27 4.55 13.66
C GLU A 47 4.85 3.96 12.31
N ASP A 48 3.69 3.33 12.29
CA ASP A 48 3.08 2.86 11.04
C ASP A 48 2.71 4.05 10.14
N ALA A 49 2.92 3.88 8.85
CA ALA A 49 2.49 4.84 7.85
C ALA A 49 1.01 4.59 7.51
N GLU A 50 0.21 5.65 7.54
CA GLU A 50 -1.13 5.66 6.96
C GLU A 50 -1.11 6.44 5.64
N ILE A 51 -1.34 5.74 4.55
CA ILE A 51 -1.24 6.28 3.19
C ILE A 51 -2.61 6.20 2.52
N PRO A 52 -3.21 7.33 2.11
CA PRO A 52 -4.41 7.29 1.28
C PRO A 52 -4.09 6.65 -0.06
N ALA A 53 -4.99 5.84 -0.59
CA ALA A 53 -4.82 5.20 -1.88
C ALA A 53 -6.18 4.96 -2.56
N THR A 54 -6.15 4.77 -3.87
CA THR A 54 -7.33 4.45 -4.68
C THR A 54 -7.12 3.11 -5.38
N VAL A 55 -8.12 2.25 -5.36
CA VAL A 55 -8.10 0.99 -6.13
C VAL A 55 -8.18 1.29 -7.63
N ARG A 56 -7.19 0.85 -8.40
CA ARG A 56 -7.09 1.13 -9.86
C ARG A 56 -7.22 -0.10 -10.74
N TRP A 57 -7.16 -1.30 -10.19
CA TRP A 57 -7.57 -2.52 -10.88
C TRP A 57 -7.70 -3.67 -9.88
N ILE A 58 -8.48 -4.68 -10.26
CA ILE A 58 -8.71 -5.90 -9.48
C ILE A 58 -8.65 -7.09 -10.44
N LYS A 59 -7.88 -8.12 -10.10
CA LYS A 59 -7.81 -9.37 -10.86
C LYS A 59 -7.45 -10.51 -9.92
N ASP A 60 -8.31 -11.52 -9.82
CA ASP A 60 -8.03 -12.78 -9.12
C ASP A 60 -7.49 -12.61 -7.67
N GLY A 61 -8.09 -11.70 -6.89
CA GLY A 61 -7.66 -11.41 -5.51
C GLY A 61 -6.46 -10.46 -5.40
N LEU A 62 -5.86 -10.10 -6.53
CA LEU A 62 -4.85 -9.05 -6.62
C LEU A 62 -5.50 -7.69 -6.87
N VAL A 63 -5.01 -6.70 -6.15
CA VAL A 63 -5.51 -5.33 -6.15
C VAL A 63 -4.35 -4.40 -6.38
N GLY A 64 -4.41 -3.66 -7.48
CA GLY A 64 -3.50 -2.55 -7.73
C GLY A 64 -4.05 -1.28 -7.11
N VAL A 65 -3.28 -0.67 -6.23
CA VAL A 65 -3.63 0.61 -5.61
C VAL A 65 -2.67 1.70 -6.04
N GLN A 66 -3.20 2.88 -6.33
CA GLN A 66 -2.42 4.09 -6.55
C GLN A 66 -2.38 4.88 -5.24
N PHE A 67 -1.19 5.25 -4.79
CA PHE A 67 -1.06 6.11 -3.62
C PHE A 67 -1.57 7.52 -3.95
N GLY A 68 -2.22 8.14 -2.97
CA GLY A 68 -2.51 9.57 -2.97
C GLY A 68 -1.23 10.37 -2.68
N SER A 69 -1.37 11.44 -1.89
CA SER A 69 -0.20 12.24 -1.52
C SER A 69 0.64 11.52 -0.45
N LEU A 70 1.85 11.10 -0.83
CA LEU A 70 2.87 10.69 0.12
C LEU A 70 3.50 11.92 0.77
N ARG A 71 3.65 11.89 2.10
CA ARG A 71 4.42 12.87 2.84
C ARG A 71 5.91 12.63 2.64
N ALA A 72 6.71 13.68 2.84
CA ALA A 72 8.16 13.61 2.69
C ALA A 72 8.81 12.45 3.48
N LYS A 73 8.31 12.17 4.70
CA LYS A 73 8.80 11.07 5.53
C LYS A 73 8.53 9.68 4.93
N GLU A 74 7.38 9.49 4.27
CA GLU A 74 7.05 8.21 3.61
C GLU A 74 7.89 8.03 2.35
N VAL A 75 8.03 9.09 1.54
CA VAL A 75 8.91 9.07 0.36
C VAL A 75 10.35 8.73 0.75
N TRP A 76 10.87 9.39 1.79
CA TRP A 76 12.20 9.10 2.31
C TRP A 76 12.32 7.64 2.79
N ALA A 77 11.35 7.15 3.56
CA ALA A 77 11.39 5.80 4.10
C ALA A 77 11.34 4.72 3.01
N PHE A 78 10.47 4.87 2.00
CA PHE A 78 10.46 3.99 0.83
C PHE A 78 11.81 3.98 0.12
N ASN A 79 12.39 5.15 -0.11
CA ASN A 79 13.70 5.25 -0.75
C ASN A 79 14.82 4.59 0.07
N GLN A 80 14.77 4.60 1.41
CA GLN A 80 15.72 3.82 2.19
C GLN A 80 15.50 2.31 1.98
N MET A 81 14.25 1.84 2.06
CA MET A 81 13.93 0.43 1.84
C MET A 81 14.34 -0.06 0.43
N PHE A 82 14.23 0.79 -0.59
CA PHE A 82 14.63 0.44 -1.96
C PHE A 82 16.15 0.38 -2.18
N LYS A 83 16.95 1.05 -1.35
CA LYS A 83 18.42 0.91 -1.41
C LYS A 83 18.88 -0.46 -0.95
N ASP A 84 18.17 -1.01 0.05
CA ASP A 84 18.49 -2.29 0.67
C ASP A 84 17.83 -3.47 -0.06
N ALA A 85 16.95 -3.19 -1.03
CA ALA A 85 16.31 -4.22 -1.83
C ALA A 85 17.34 -4.91 -2.75
N PRO A 86 17.26 -6.25 -2.92
CA PRO A 86 18.10 -6.96 -3.88
C PRO A 86 17.95 -6.31 -5.26
N LYS A 87 19.08 -5.93 -5.87
CA LYS A 87 19.07 -5.49 -7.27
C LYS A 87 18.85 -6.71 -8.14
N VAL A 88 17.72 -6.73 -8.83
CA VAL A 88 17.38 -7.74 -9.85
C VAL A 88 18.18 -7.50 -11.12
#